data_AF-A0A950L9L7-F1
#
_entry.id   AF-A0A950L9L7-F1
#
_cell.length_a   1.000
_cell.length_b   1.000
_cell.length_c   1.000
_cell.angle_alpha   90.00
_cell.angle_beta   90.00
_cell.angle_gamma   90.00
#
_symmetry.space_group_name_H-M   'P 1'
#
loop_
_entity.id
_entity.type
_entity.pdbx_description
1 polymer ?
#
loop_
_entity_poly.entity_id
_entity_poly.type
_entity_poly.pdbx_seq_one_letter_code
_entity_poly.pdbx_strand_id
1 'polypeptide(L)'
;MLGVLSHELIHAVLPVDAGHGKLFREAAIKLGLEGPMRHAAPGQLLRARLTELATALGPLPHAALNLERGRDNRGPADRPAKQRTRLLKAVCATEGCDYNVRLVATHARLGPPGCPLHGAMTVEWPDGEGEAAPESV
;
A
#
# COMPACT_ATOMS: atom_id res chain seq x y z
N MET A 1 -17.55 8.94 -2.55
CA MET A 1 -17.32 7.99 -3.66
C MET A 1 -17.78 8.56 -5.00
N LEU A 2 -19.06 8.89 -5.20
CA LEU A 2 -19.55 9.36 -6.51
C LEU A 2 -18.84 10.62 -7.06
N GLY A 3 -18.36 11.52 -6.19
CA GLY A 3 -17.56 12.67 -6.66
C GLY A 3 -16.23 12.28 -7.32
N VAL A 4 -15.56 11.23 -6.80
CA VAL A 4 -14.36 10.68 -7.43
C VAL A 4 -14.74 10.03 -8.75
N LEU A 5 -15.84 9.27 -8.79
CA LEU A 5 -16.33 8.67 -10.04
C LEU A 5 -16.64 9.75 -11.09
N SER A 6 -17.28 10.85 -10.72
CA SER A 6 -17.54 11.96 -11.65
C SER A 6 -16.27 12.56 -12.23
N HIS A 7 -15.21 12.69 -11.43
CA HIS A 7 -13.89 13.13 -11.91
C HIS A 7 -13.27 12.11 -12.88
N GLU A 8 -13.32 10.82 -12.58
CA GLU A 8 -12.77 9.78 -13.46
C GLU A 8 -13.59 9.60 -14.75
N LEU A 9 -14.90 9.80 -14.70
CA LEU A 9 -15.75 9.78 -15.90
C LEU A 9 -15.33 10.87 -16.88
N ILE A 10 -14.90 12.05 -16.42
CA ILE A 10 -14.37 13.10 -17.31
C ILE A 10 -13.12 12.59 -18.05
N HIS A 11 -12.21 11.91 -17.37
CA HIS A 11 -11.04 11.29 -18.03
C HIS A 11 -11.46 10.26 -19.08
N ALA A 12 -12.53 9.50 -18.83
CA ALA A 12 -13.01 8.50 -19.77
C ALA A 12 -13.62 9.09 -21.06
N VAL A 13 -14.18 10.30 -21.02
CA VAL A 13 -14.77 10.95 -22.21
C VAL A 13 -13.76 11.81 -22.99
N LEU A 14 -12.66 12.21 -22.35
CA LEU A 14 -11.65 13.06 -22.97
C LEU A 14 -10.53 12.23 -23.62
N PRO A 15 -9.77 12.83 -24.57
CA PRO A 15 -8.54 12.22 -25.07
C PRO A 15 -7.62 11.81 -23.92
N VAL A 16 -6.97 10.65 -24.05
CA VAL A 16 -6.12 10.05 -23.00
C VAL A 16 -4.98 10.99 -22.56
N ASP A 17 -4.51 11.84 -23.47
CA ASP A 17 -3.44 12.82 -23.26
C ASP A 17 -3.92 14.16 -22.67
N ALA A 18 -5.23 14.38 -22.54
CA ALA A 18 -5.78 15.63 -22.01
C ALA A 18 -5.41 15.87 -20.53
N GLY A 19 -5.17 14.80 -19.77
CA GLY A 19 -4.83 14.84 -18.35
C GLY A 19 -5.77 15.76 -17.56
N HIS A 20 -5.21 16.60 -16.68
CA HIS A 20 -5.96 17.65 -15.96
C HIS A 20 -5.82 19.03 -16.62
N GLY A 21 -5.64 19.07 -17.94
CA GLY A 21 -5.41 20.28 -18.74
C GLY A 21 -6.68 21.10 -19.01
N LYS A 22 -6.64 21.93 -20.06
CA LYS A 22 -7.71 22.90 -20.39
C LYS A 22 -9.06 22.21 -20.62
N LEU A 23 -9.08 21.11 -21.39
CA LEU A 23 -10.31 20.36 -21.70
C LEU A 23 -10.93 19.76 -20.44
N PHE A 24 -10.10 19.15 -19.59
CA PHE A 24 -10.55 18.61 -18.31
C PHE A 24 -11.15 19.71 -17.43
N ARG A 25 -10.45 20.85 -17.31
CA ARG A 25 -10.94 21.97 -16.51
C ARG A 25 -12.29 22.50 -16.99
N GLU A 26 -12.47 22.62 -18.29
CA GLU A 26 -13.72 23.09 -18.86
C GLU A 26 -14.87 22.12 -18.57
N ALA A 27 -14.66 20.81 -18.77
CA ALA A 27 -15.66 19.78 -18.47
C ALA A 27 -15.98 19.71 -16.98
N ALA A 28 -14.95 19.73 -16.12
CA ALA A 28 -15.07 19.66 -14.67
C ALA A 28 -15.90 20.83 -14.12
N ILE A 29 -15.63 22.05 -14.56
CA ILE A 29 -16.39 23.24 -14.11
C ILE A 29 -17.85 23.15 -14.58
N LYS A 30 -18.09 22.75 -15.85
CA LYS A 30 -19.47 22.59 -16.37
C LYS A 30 -20.27 21.53 -15.61
N LEU A 31 -19.59 20.47 -15.15
CA LEU A 31 -20.22 19.42 -14.34
C LEU A 31 -20.52 19.89 -12.90
N GLY A 32 -19.80 20.91 -12.41
CA GLY A 32 -19.91 21.42 -11.05
C GLY A 32 -18.82 20.88 -10.09
N LEU A 33 -17.66 20.50 -10.63
CA LEU A 33 -16.46 20.25 -9.85
C LEU A 33 -15.68 21.55 -9.59
N GLU A 34 -15.09 21.65 -8.40
CA GLU A 34 -14.41 22.85 -7.91
C GLU A 34 -13.03 22.49 -7.29
N GLY A 35 -12.16 23.49 -7.15
CA GLY A 35 -10.82 23.35 -6.57
C GLY A 35 -9.72 23.01 -7.60
N PRO A 36 -8.54 22.55 -7.15
CA PRO A 36 -7.45 22.15 -8.03
C PRO A 36 -7.84 20.93 -8.88
N MET A 37 -7.68 20.99 -10.21
CA MET A 37 -8.21 19.94 -11.12
C MET A 37 -7.71 18.53 -10.83
N ARG A 38 -6.48 18.38 -10.32
CA ARG A 38 -5.92 17.09 -9.86
C ARG A 38 -6.67 16.47 -8.66
N HIS A 39 -7.39 17.29 -7.90
CA HIS A 39 -8.14 16.93 -6.68
C HIS A 39 -9.53 17.58 -6.69
N ALA A 40 -10.13 17.76 -7.88
CA ALA A 40 -11.37 18.48 -8.00
C ALA A 40 -12.48 17.73 -7.24
N ALA A 41 -13.28 18.48 -6.49
CA ALA A 41 -14.34 17.92 -5.67
C ALA A 41 -15.70 18.50 -6.09
N PRO A 42 -16.81 17.77 -5.90
CA PRO A 42 -18.14 18.31 -6.16
C PRO A 42 -18.42 19.56 -5.33
N GLY A 43 -18.77 20.64 -6.03
CA GLY A 43 -19.36 21.84 -5.47
C GLY A 43 -20.75 21.56 -4.87
N GLN A 44 -21.37 22.57 -4.25
CA GLN A 44 -22.58 22.36 -3.45
C GLN A 44 -23.75 21.75 -4.26
N LEU A 45 -24.02 22.28 -5.46
CA LEU A 45 -25.12 21.80 -6.30
C LEU A 45 -24.90 20.36 -6.78
N LEU A 46 -23.70 20.07 -7.31
CA LEU A 46 -23.36 18.72 -7.74
C LEU A 46 -23.39 17.74 -6.56
N ARG A 47 -22.90 18.14 -5.39
CA ARG A 47 -22.93 17.31 -4.18
C ARG A 47 -24.35 16.95 -3.77
N ALA A 48 -25.30 17.88 -3.80
CA ALA A 48 -26.70 17.58 -3.51
C ALA A 48 -27.24 16.51 -4.48
N ARG A 49 -26.98 16.69 -5.78
CA ARG A 49 -27.42 15.73 -6.80
C ARG A 49 -26.79 14.34 -6.66
N LEU A 50 -25.49 14.29 -6.35
CA LEU A 50 -24.80 13.02 -6.11
C LEU A 50 -25.32 12.32 -4.85
N THR A 51 -25.70 13.06 -3.81
CA THR A 51 -26.32 12.47 -2.61
C THR A 51 -27.67 11.84 -2.93
N GLU A 52 -28.53 12.52 -3.71
CA GLU A 52 -29.80 11.94 -4.17
C GLU A 52 -29.59 10.64 -4.95
N LEU A 53 -28.62 10.63 -5.86
CA LEU A 53 -28.25 9.44 -6.64
C LEU A 53 -27.73 8.33 -5.74
N ALA A 54 -26.86 8.63 -4.77
CA ALA A 54 -26.36 7.65 -3.83
C ALA A 54 -27.49 7.01 -3.01
N THR A 55 -28.47 7.81 -2.57
CA THR A 55 -29.65 7.32 -1.85
C THR A 55 -30.49 6.40 -2.73
N ALA A 56 -30.72 6.76 -4.01
CA ALA A 56 -31.49 5.94 -4.94
C ALA A 56 -30.79 4.63 -5.30
N LEU A 57 -29.45 4.63 -5.41
CA LEU A 57 -28.65 3.44 -5.68
C LEU A 57 -28.58 2.49 -4.48
N GLY A 58 -28.74 3.03 -3.27
CA GLY A 58 -28.61 2.27 -2.04
C GLY A 58 -27.16 1.92 -1.69
N PRO A 59 -26.95 1.06 -0.69
CA PRO A 59 -25.61 0.66 -0.27
C PRO A 59 -24.88 -0.11 -1.38
N LEU A 60 -23.59 0.13 -1.52
CA LEU A 60 -22.75 -0.57 -2.49
C LEU A 60 -22.76 -2.08 -2.17
N PRO A 61 -23.15 -2.98 -3.10
CA PRO A 61 -23.36 -4.40 -2.81
C PRO A 61 -22.08 -5.23 -2.70
N HIS A 62 -20.91 -4.62 -2.87
CA HIS A 62 -19.59 -5.27 -2.77
C HIS A 62 -18.84 -4.83 -1.52
N ALA A 63 -17.77 -5.55 -1.16
CA ALA A 63 -16.89 -5.16 -0.07
C ALA A 63 -16.43 -3.70 -0.24
N ALA A 64 -16.46 -2.93 0.84
CA ALA A 64 -16.08 -1.52 0.82
C ALA A 64 -14.63 -1.37 0.32
N LEU A 65 -14.43 -0.56 -0.71
CA LEU A 65 -13.09 -0.24 -1.20
C LEU A 65 -12.29 0.47 -0.10
N ASN A 66 -11.11 -0.07 0.23
CA ASN A 66 -10.20 0.61 1.15
C ASN A 66 -9.45 1.72 0.41
N LEU A 67 -10.07 2.91 0.37
CA LEU A 67 -9.51 4.09 -0.32
C LEU A 67 -8.21 4.59 0.30
N GLU A 68 -7.96 4.35 1.59
CA GLU A 68 -6.67 4.71 2.22
C GLU A 68 -5.52 3.86 1.67
N ARG A 69 -5.79 2.59 1.38
CA ARG A 69 -4.81 1.62 0.90
C ARG A 69 -4.42 1.80 -0.57
N GLY A 70 -5.24 2.49 -1.36
CA GLY A 70 -4.99 2.82 -2.76
C GLY A 70 -4.42 4.22 -3.02
N ARG A 71 -4.19 5.02 -1.97
CA ARG A 71 -3.86 6.46 -2.08
C ARG A 71 -2.55 6.73 -2.81
N ASP A 72 -1.63 5.78 -2.80
CA ASP A 72 -0.32 5.85 -3.47
C ASP A 72 -0.35 5.34 -4.92
N ASN A 73 -1.52 4.93 -5.45
CA ASN A 73 -1.70 4.40 -6.82
C ASN A 73 -0.77 3.21 -7.15
N ARG A 74 -0.25 2.49 -6.15
CA ARG A 74 0.67 1.35 -6.35
C ARG A 74 -0.06 0.00 -6.38
N GLY A 75 -1.10 -0.09 -7.20
CA GLY A 75 -1.85 -1.33 -7.44
C GLY A 75 -3.29 -1.31 -6.89
N PRO A 76 -4.04 -2.40 -7.05
CA PRO A 76 -5.44 -2.48 -6.63
C PRO A 76 -5.59 -2.19 -5.14
N ALA A 77 -6.62 -1.41 -4.76
CA ALA A 77 -6.92 -1.08 -3.36
C ALA A 77 -7.10 -2.34 -2.47
N ASP A 78 -7.51 -3.45 -3.08
CA ASP A 78 -7.72 -4.72 -2.40
C ASP A 78 -6.47 -5.62 -2.34
N ARG A 79 -5.35 -5.23 -2.97
CA ARG A 79 -4.12 -6.05 -3.02
C ARG A 79 -3.59 -6.31 -1.60
N PRO A 80 -3.38 -7.57 -1.18
CA PRO A 80 -2.76 -7.90 0.10
C PRO A 80 -1.49 -7.06 0.34
N ALA A 81 -1.26 -6.68 1.60
CA ALA A 81 -0.10 -5.86 1.94
C ALA A 81 1.14 -6.58 1.43
N LYS A 82 2.05 -5.86 0.77
CA LYS A 82 3.31 -6.46 0.32
C LYS A 82 4.01 -7.02 1.55
N GLN A 83 4.16 -8.34 1.62
CA GLN A 83 4.90 -8.99 2.70
C GLN A 83 6.32 -8.40 2.71
N ARG A 84 6.65 -7.65 3.76
CA ARG A 84 8.02 -7.16 3.97
C ARG A 84 8.78 -8.19 4.81
N THR A 85 9.43 -9.14 4.17
CA THR A 85 10.38 -10.03 4.85
C THR A 85 11.72 -9.30 5.00
N ARG A 86 11.99 -8.72 6.17
CA ARG A 86 13.34 -8.30 6.54
C ARG A 86 14.10 -9.56 6.97
N LEU A 87 14.95 -10.08 6.08
CA LEU A 87 15.83 -11.20 6.43
C LEU A 87 16.88 -10.71 7.44
N LEU A 88 17.08 -11.48 8.50
CA LEU A 88 18.15 -11.30 9.46
C LEU A 88 19.46 -11.77 8.86
N LYS A 89 20.57 -11.12 9.21
CA LYS A 89 21.90 -11.50 8.77
C LYS A 89 22.56 -12.33 9.86
N ALA A 90 23.06 -13.51 9.50
CA ALA A 90 23.94 -14.31 10.33
C ALA A 90 25.37 -14.21 9.79
N VAL A 91 26.37 -14.03 10.66
CA VAL A 91 27.79 -13.96 10.31
C VAL A 91 28.60 -14.97 11.11
N CYS A 92 29.65 -15.53 10.51
CA CYS A 92 30.58 -16.37 11.24
C CYS A 92 31.31 -15.56 12.33
N ALA A 93 31.43 -16.12 13.53
CA ALA A 93 32.08 -15.45 14.67
C ALA A 93 33.62 -15.55 14.61
N THR A 94 34.16 -16.46 13.82
CA THR A 94 35.60 -16.70 13.68
C THR A 94 36.27 -15.58 12.89
N GLU A 95 37.34 -15.01 13.46
CA GLU A 95 38.19 -14.01 12.81
C GLU A 95 38.76 -14.55 11.49
N GLY A 96 38.65 -13.76 10.42
CA GLY A 96 39.09 -14.15 9.08
C GLY A 96 38.07 -14.97 8.26
N CYS A 97 36.90 -15.31 8.82
CA CYS A 97 35.83 -15.97 8.08
C CYS A 97 34.75 -14.98 7.63
N ASP A 98 34.50 -14.88 6.31
CA ASP A 98 33.54 -13.96 5.70
C ASP A 98 32.17 -14.60 5.37
N TYR A 99 31.99 -15.88 5.75
CA TYR A 99 30.76 -16.61 5.51
C TYR A 99 29.58 -15.97 6.24
N ASN A 100 28.53 -15.63 5.48
CA ASN A 100 27.30 -15.03 5.99
C ASN A 100 26.06 -15.62 5.30
N VAL A 101 24.96 -15.69 6.05
CA VAL A 101 23.68 -16.24 5.59
C VAL A 101 22.57 -15.26 5.96
N ARG A 102 21.54 -15.15 5.11
CA ARG A 102 20.33 -14.39 5.42
C ARG A 102 19.16 -15.34 5.65
N LEU A 103 18.48 -15.20 6.79
CA LEU A 103 17.39 -16.08 7.21
C LEU A 103 16.22 -15.30 7.81
N VAL A 104 15.02 -15.88 7.83
CA VAL A 104 13.85 -15.28 8.46
C VAL A 104 13.91 -15.42 9.99
N ALA A 105 13.30 -14.48 10.71
CA ALA A 105 13.30 -14.46 12.18
C ALA A 105 12.79 -15.76 12.81
N THR A 106 11.77 -16.40 12.23
CA THR A 106 11.24 -17.66 12.75
C THR A 106 12.29 -18.78 12.78
N HIS A 107 13.18 -18.82 11.78
CA HIS A 107 14.25 -19.82 11.74
C HIS A 107 15.38 -19.45 12.70
N ALA A 108 15.74 -18.16 12.79
CA ALA A 108 16.75 -17.69 13.73
C ALA A 108 16.36 -17.93 15.20
N ARG A 109 15.06 -17.92 15.54
CA ARG A 109 14.56 -18.29 16.88
C ARG A 109 14.75 -19.77 17.22
N LEU A 110 14.75 -20.67 16.22
CA LEU A 110 15.06 -22.09 16.43
C LEU A 110 16.56 -22.31 16.70
N GLY A 111 17.39 -21.44 16.14
CA GLY A 111 18.82 -21.42 16.37
C GLY A 111 19.56 -20.72 15.24
N PRO A 112 20.83 -20.31 15.48
CA PRO A 112 21.65 -19.75 14.44
C PRO A 112 22.02 -20.83 13.40
N PRO A 113 22.17 -20.45 12.12
CA PRO A 113 22.70 -21.36 11.11
C PRO A 113 24.17 -21.70 11.42
N GLY A 114 24.66 -22.80 10.82
CA GLY A 114 26.06 -23.19 10.90
C GLY A 114 26.90 -22.65 9.73
N CYS A 115 28.07 -22.15 10.03
CA CYS A 115 29.18 -22.01 9.10
C CYS A 115 29.70 -23.42 8.76
N PRO A 116 29.91 -23.74 7.47
CA PRO A 116 30.45 -25.03 7.04
C PRO A 116 31.83 -25.37 7.62
N LEU A 117 32.59 -24.36 8.07
CA LEU A 117 33.95 -24.50 8.59
C LEU A 117 34.03 -24.40 10.11
N HIS A 118 33.22 -23.55 10.74
CA HIS A 118 33.41 -23.15 12.14
C HIS A 118 32.18 -23.41 13.04
N GLY A 119 31.08 -23.92 12.50
CA GLY A 119 29.88 -24.21 13.29
C GLY A 119 29.04 -22.96 13.55
N ALA A 120 28.52 -22.80 14.77
CA ALA A 120 27.45 -21.83 15.06
C ALA A 120 27.80 -20.38 14.66
N MET A 121 26.87 -19.70 13.99
CA MET A 121 26.99 -18.31 13.56
C MET A 121 26.30 -17.34 14.53
N THR A 122 26.58 -16.04 14.42
CA THR A 122 25.93 -14.98 15.21
C THR A 122 24.88 -14.27 14.36
N VAL A 123 23.66 -14.08 14.88
CA VAL A 123 22.56 -13.40 14.16
C VAL A 123 22.41 -11.96 14.65
N GLU A 124 22.36 -11.01 13.71
CA GLU A 124 22.07 -9.60 13.98
C GLU A 124 20.56 -9.39 14.13
N TRP A 125 20.10 -9.12 15.35
CA TRP A 125 18.70 -8.79 15.66
C TRP A 125 18.49 -7.27 15.69
N PRO A 126 17.35 -6.76 15.17
CA PRO A 126 16.94 -5.38 15.45
C PRO A 126 16.64 -5.19 16.94
N ASP A 127 16.87 -3.96 17.43
CA ASP A 127 16.73 -3.61 18.85
C ASP A 127 15.37 -4.04 19.43
N GLY A 128 15.40 -4.84 20.51
CA GLY A 128 14.21 -5.29 21.24
C GLY A 128 13.60 -6.63 20.82
N GLU A 129 14.15 -7.34 19.82
CA GLU A 129 13.55 -8.61 19.32
C GLU A 129 14.36 -9.89 19.61
N GLY A 130 15.55 -9.75 20.22
CA GLY A 130 16.54 -10.83 20.40
C GLY A 130 16.30 -11.80 21.55
N GLU A 131 15.29 -11.58 22.39
CA GLU A 131 15.08 -12.35 23.62
C GLU A 131 13.64 -12.85 23.71
N ALA A 132 13.37 -13.95 23.01
CA ALA A 132 12.26 -14.82 23.36
C ALA A 132 12.82 -16.24 23.39
N ALA A 133 13.11 -16.71 24.60
CA ALA A 133 13.38 -18.11 24.84
C ALA A 133 12.17 -18.94 24.38
N PRO A 134 12.37 -20.13 23.78
CA PRO A 134 11.25 -21.00 23.47
C PRO A 134 10.53 -21.38 24.77
N GLU A 135 9.22 -21.10 24.86
CA GLU A 135 8.37 -21.66 25.91
C GLU A 135 8.48 -23.19 25.83
N SER A 136 8.95 -23.79 26.92
CA SER A 136 9.02 -25.23 27.10
C SER A 136 7.61 -25.82 27.02
N VAL A 137 7.38 -26.73 26.06
CA VAL A 137 6.21 -27.62 26.04
C VAL A 137 6.41 -28.74 27.06
#